data_AF-A0A7C4C4D9-F1
#
_entry.id   AF-A0A7C4C4D9-F1
#
_cell.length_a   1.000
_cell.length_b   1.000
_cell.length_c   1.000
_cell.angle_alpha   90.00
_cell.angle_beta   90.00
_cell.angle_gamma   90.00
#
_symmetry.space_group_name_H-M   'P 1'
#
loop_
_entity.id
_entity.type
_entity.pdbx_description
1 polymer ?
#
loop_
_entity_poly.entity_id
_entity_poly.type
_entity_poly.pdbx_seq_one_letter_code
_entity_poly.pdbx_strand_id
1 'polypeptide(L)'
;MSLFKPARHKSIAEIVSFETPSRAKQSSIKLLRIMRKCNRRKALIILKALNLASNRALASAKRRNLSVKERRELVKVGRIYRKATLLASKIYKKRFVK
;
A
#
# COMPACT_ATOMS: atom_id res chain seq x y z
N MET A 1 22.08 2.93 3.02
CA MET A 1 20.89 3.42 3.77
C MET A 1 19.67 3.42 2.87
N SER A 2 18.64 2.62 3.17
CA SER A 2 17.36 2.66 2.43
C SER A 2 16.54 3.87 2.91
N LEU A 3 15.99 4.65 1.99
CA LEU A 3 15.16 5.83 2.28
C LEU A 3 13.90 5.51 3.12
N PHE A 4 13.59 4.21 3.30
CA PHE A 4 12.43 3.76 4.05
C PHE A 4 12.82 2.78 5.16
N LYS A 5 12.33 3.03 6.38
CA LYS A 5 12.48 2.14 7.52
C LYS A 5 11.94 0.73 7.20
N PRO A 6 12.56 -0.35 7.73
CA PRO A 6 12.02 -1.70 7.61
C PRO A 6 10.58 -1.75 8.11
N ALA A 7 9.80 -2.67 7.57
CA ALA A 7 8.38 -2.73 7.91
C ALA A 7 8.22 -3.11 9.39
N ARG A 8 7.72 -2.16 10.20
CA ARG A 8 7.50 -2.34 11.64
C ARG A 8 6.51 -3.47 11.97
N HIS A 9 5.66 -3.85 11.00
CA HIS A 9 4.65 -4.89 11.14
C HIS A 9 4.84 -5.96 10.05
N LYS A 10 5.57 -7.04 10.38
CA LYS A 10 5.94 -8.11 9.44
C LYS A 10 4.74 -8.73 8.71
N SER A 11 3.67 -9.03 9.44
CA SER A 11 2.44 -9.62 8.87
C SER A 11 1.73 -8.74 7.84
N ILE A 12 1.88 -7.42 7.91
CA ILE A 12 1.33 -6.50 6.89
C ILE A 12 2.31 -6.36 5.73
N ALA A 13 3.61 -6.39 6.02
CA ALA A 13 4.67 -6.34 5.01
C ALA A 13 4.60 -7.53 4.06
N GLU A 14 4.39 -8.73 4.60
CA GLU A 14 4.24 -9.98 3.85
C GLU A 14 3.04 -9.95 2.89
N ILE A 15 2.01 -9.16 3.19
CA ILE A 15 0.85 -9.00 2.32
C ILE A 15 1.14 -8.01 1.18
N VAL A 16 1.95 -6.98 1.41
CA VAL A 16 2.22 -5.91 0.43
C VAL A 16 3.16 -6.43 -0.65
N SER A 17 2.66 -6.57 -1.87
CA SER A 17 3.47 -6.97 -3.04
C SER A 17 3.70 -5.79 -3.99
N PHE A 18 4.91 -5.71 -4.55
CA PHE A 18 5.30 -4.81 -5.63
C PHE A 18 5.60 -5.53 -6.95
N GLU A 19 5.48 -6.86 -6.98
CA GLU A 19 5.93 -7.70 -8.10
C GLU A 19 5.15 -7.44 -9.38
N THR A 20 3.82 -7.38 -9.27
CA THR A 20 2.94 -7.12 -10.41
C THR A 20 1.76 -6.23 -9.99
N PRO A 21 1.17 -5.47 -10.94
CA PRO A 21 -0.06 -4.74 -10.68
C PRO A 21 -1.21 -5.64 -10.19
N SER A 22 -1.27 -6.88 -10.68
CA SER A 22 -2.30 -7.85 -10.26
C SER A 22 -2.14 -8.24 -8.78
N ARG A 23 -0.92 -8.59 -8.36
CA ARG A 23 -0.65 -8.90 -6.95
C ARG A 23 -0.86 -7.69 -6.05
N ALA A 24 -0.44 -6.49 -6.46
CA ALA A 24 -0.73 -5.27 -5.72
C ALA A 24 -2.23 -5.03 -5.50
N LYS A 25 -3.08 -5.37 -6.49
CA LYS A 25 -4.54 -5.30 -6.37
C LYS A 25 -5.06 -6.32 -5.35
N GLN A 26 -4.60 -7.57 -5.42
CA GLN A 26 -4.98 -8.62 -4.47
C GLN A 26 -4.57 -8.27 -3.03
N SER A 27 -3.32 -7.83 -2.84
CA SER A 27 -2.79 -7.32 -1.56
C SER A 27 -3.68 -6.20 -1.00
N SER A 28 -4.02 -5.22 -1.83
CA SER A 28 -4.88 -4.09 -1.44
C SER A 28 -6.26 -4.56 -0.97
N ILE A 29 -6.89 -5.48 -1.70
CA ILE A 29 -8.21 -6.03 -1.33
C ILE A 29 -8.13 -6.79 -0.01
N LYS A 30 -7.10 -7.62 0.19
CA LYS A 30 -6.87 -8.38 1.43
C LYS A 30 -6.72 -7.44 2.62
N LEU A 31 -5.91 -6.39 2.49
CA LEU A 31 -5.71 -5.39 3.54
C LEU A 31 -7.00 -4.63 3.87
N LEU A 32 -7.79 -4.23 2.87
CA LEU A 32 -9.09 -3.58 3.09
C LEU A 32 -10.09 -4.50 3.80
N ARG A 33 -10.11 -5.81 3.49
CA ARG A 33 -10.94 -6.79 4.21
C ARG A 33 -10.54 -6.91 5.67
N ILE A 34 -9.24 -6.99 5.97
CA ILE A 34 -8.73 -7.04 7.35
C ILE A 34 -9.11 -5.75 8.09
N MET A 35 -8.94 -4.60 7.44
CA MET A 35 -9.24 -3.29 8.03
C MET A 35 -10.70 -3.14 8.49
N ARG A 36 -11.65 -3.74 7.76
CA ARG A 36 -13.07 -3.72 8.12
C ARG A 36 -13.39 -4.51 9.39
N LYS A 37 -12.56 -5.49 9.75
CA LYS A 37 -12.79 -6.38 10.90
C LYS A 37 -11.92 -6.06 12.10
N CYS A 38 -10.82 -5.33 11.92
CA CYS A 38 -9.89 -5.07 13.02
C CYS A 38 -10.24 -3.84 13.86
N ASN A 39 -9.53 -3.69 14.99
CA ASN A 39 -9.60 -2.54 15.90
C ASN A 39 -8.99 -1.26 15.28
N ARG A 40 -9.22 -0.12 15.95
CA ARG A 40 -8.76 1.21 15.52
C ARG A 40 -7.26 1.27 15.27
N ARG A 41 -6.45 0.72 16.17
CA ARG A 41 -4.98 0.73 16.08
C ARG A 41 -4.50 -0.01 14.82
N LYS A 42 -4.99 -1.24 14.60
CA LYS A 42 -4.63 -2.05 13.43
C LYS A 42 -5.15 -1.44 12.12
N ALA A 43 -6.33 -0.83 12.15
CA ALA A 43 -6.87 -0.12 10.98
C ALA A 43 -5.99 1.07 10.56
N LEU A 44 -5.49 1.84 11.53
CA LEU A 44 -4.56 2.95 11.27
C LEU A 44 -3.22 2.45 10.70
N ILE A 45 -2.72 1.32 11.19
CA ILE A 45 -1.49 0.70 10.67
C ILE A 45 -1.69 0.29 9.20
N ILE A 46 -2.82 -0.34 8.87
CA ILE A 46 -3.12 -0.73 7.48
C ILE A 46 -3.21 0.49 6.57
N LEU A 47 -3.88 1.56 7.01
CA LEU A 47 -3.96 2.82 6.26
C LEU A 47 -2.56 3.39 5.97
N LYS A 48 -1.70 3.45 7.00
CA LYS A 48 -0.31 3.92 6.86
C LYS A 48 0.50 3.02 5.93
N ALA A 49 0.31 1.70 6.00
CA ALA A 49 1.00 0.73 5.16
C ALA A 49 0.63 0.88 3.68
N LEU A 50 -0.67 1.02 3.36
CA LEU A 50 -1.13 1.28 1.99
C LEU A 50 -0.54 2.58 1.43
N ASN A 51 -0.51 3.64 2.25
CA ASN A 51 0.07 4.92 1.85
C ASN A 51 1.58 4.81 1.59
N LEU A 52 2.30 4.13 2.49
CA LEU A 52 3.72 3.88 2.34
C LEU A 52 4.02 3.04 1.09
N ALA A 53 3.21 2.03 0.80
CA ALA A 53 3.36 1.21 -0.39
C ALA A 53 3.18 2.04 -1.68
N SER A 54 2.16 2.89 -1.73
CA SER A 54 1.97 3.85 -2.83
C SER A 54 3.22 4.70 -3.05
N ASN A 55 3.74 5.31 -1.99
CA ASN A 55 4.91 6.19 -2.08
C ASN A 55 6.17 5.45 -2.50
N ARG A 56 6.40 4.23 -1.98
CA ARG A 56 7.53 3.38 -2.37
C ARG A 56 7.46 2.99 -3.84
N ALA A 57 6.31 2.56 -4.33
CA ALA A 57 6.14 2.19 -5.74
C ALA A 57 6.43 3.38 -6.67
N LEU A 58 5.89 4.57 -6.34
CA LEU A 58 6.13 5.79 -7.12
C LEU A 58 7.57 6.27 -7.03
N ALA A 59 8.22 6.14 -5.88
CA ALA A 59 9.64 6.45 -5.72
C ALA A 59 10.51 5.49 -6.53
N SER A 60 10.24 4.19 -6.45
CA SER A 60 10.91 3.17 -7.27
C SER A 60 10.75 3.46 -8.76
N ALA A 61 9.56 3.88 -9.20
CA ALA A 61 9.30 4.26 -10.58
C ALA A 61 10.10 5.48 -11.08
N LYS A 62 10.78 6.24 -10.21
CA LYS A 62 11.65 7.37 -10.60
C LYS A 62 13.10 6.98 -10.82
N ARG A 63 13.49 5.74 -10.51
CA ARG A 63 14.86 5.26 -10.74
C ARG A 63 15.27 5.40 -12.21
N ARG A 64 16.54 5.73 -12.45
CA ARG A 64 17.08 5.94 -13.80
C ARG A 64 17.29 4.63 -14.56
N ASN A 65 17.56 3.53 -13.86
CA ASN A 65 17.90 2.22 -14.40
C ASN A 65 16.69 1.29 -14.62
N LEU A 66 15.53 1.83 -15.00
CA LEU A 66 14.32 1.04 -15.25
C LEU A 66 13.92 1.11 -16.72
N SER A 67 13.53 -0.03 -17.27
CA SER A 67 12.86 -0.08 -18.56
C SER A 67 11.53 0.69 -18.52
N VAL A 68 11.05 1.09 -19.70
CA VAL A 68 9.75 1.75 -19.85
C VAL A 68 8.62 0.87 -19.31
N LYS A 69 8.72 -0.46 -19.50
CA LYS A 69 7.74 -1.42 -19.01
C LYS A 69 7.71 -1.47 -17.48
N GLU A 70 8.85 -1.68 -16.83
CA GLU A 70 8.95 -1.72 -15.36
C GLU A 70 8.49 -0.41 -14.73
N ARG A 71 8.86 0.72 -15.33
CA ARG A 71 8.40 2.05 -14.88
C ARG A 71 6.87 2.14 -14.93
N ARG A 72 6.25 1.73 -16.04
CA ARG A 72 4.79 1.72 -16.19
C ARG A 72 4.13 0.80 -15.17
N GLU A 73 4.70 -0.37 -14.90
CA GLU A 73 4.18 -1.31 -13.90
C GLU A 73 4.27 -0.74 -12.49
N LEU A 74 5.40 -0.16 -12.09
CA LEU A 74 5.55 0.47 -10.78
C LEU A 74 4.61 1.67 -10.60
N VAL A 75 4.41 2.48 -11.64
CA VAL A 75 3.40 3.55 -11.60
C VAL A 75 1.99 2.98 -11.42
N LYS A 76 1.64 1.90 -12.13
CA LYS A 76 0.34 1.22 -11.95
C LYS A 76 0.19 0.69 -10.52
N VAL A 77 1.21 0.03 -9.97
CA VAL A 77 1.24 -0.44 -8.57
C VAL A 77 1.02 0.73 -7.60
N GLY A 78 1.73 1.84 -7.78
CA GLY A 78 1.56 3.05 -6.97
C GLY A 78 0.13 3.60 -7.03
N ARG A 79 -0.47 3.67 -8.23
CA ARG A 79 -1.87 4.10 -8.41
C ARG A 79 -2.86 3.16 -7.73
N ILE A 80 -2.63 1.85 -7.76
CA ILE A 80 -3.48 0.86 -7.10
C ILE A 80 -3.48 1.08 -5.59
N TYR A 81 -2.29 1.18 -4.98
CA TYR A 81 -2.17 1.44 -3.55
C TYR A 81 -2.73 2.82 -3.16
N ARG A 82 -2.56 3.84 -4.00
CA ARG A 82 -3.18 5.16 -3.77
C ARG A 82 -4.71 5.08 -3.73
N LYS A 83 -5.33 4.38 -4.68
CA LYS A 83 -6.79 4.13 -4.66
C LYS A 83 -7.22 3.38 -3.40
N ALA A 84 -6.46 2.35 -3.00
CA ALA A 84 -6.72 1.60 -1.78
C ALA A 84 -6.62 2.48 -0.52
N THR A 85 -5.63 3.38 -0.45
CA THR A 85 -5.47 4.34 0.66
C THR A 85 -6.67 5.27 0.79
N LEU A 86 -7.23 5.77 -0.32
CA LEU A 86 -8.43 6.61 -0.29
C LEU A 86 -9.64 5.85 0.28
N LEU A 87 -9.84 4.60 -0.14
CA LEU A 87 -10.90 3.74 0.39
C LEU A 87 -10.68 3.42 1.87
N ALA A 88 -9.45 3.09 2.25
CA ALA A 88 -9.07 2.85 3.64
C ALA A 88 -9.34 4.09 4.51
N SER A 89 -8.99 5.29 4.04
CA SER A 89 -9.24 6.54 4.76
C SER A 89 -10.73 6.76 5.01
N LYS A 90 -11.58 6.54 4.00
CA LYS A 90 -13.04 6.61 4.15
C LYS A 90 -13.56 5.60 5.18
N ILE A 91 -13.10 4.35 5.13
CA ILE A 91 -13.47 3.31 6.11
C ILE A 91 -13.03 3.70 7.52
N TYR A 92 -11.80 4.21 7.67
CA TYR A 92 -11.26 4.61 8.97
C TYR A 92 -12.08 5.73 9.60
N LYS A 93 -12.32 6.81 8.83
CA LYS A 93 -13.11 7.96 9.27
C LYS A 93 -14.51 7.53 9.70
N LYS A 94 -15.21 6.76 8.85
CA LYS A 94 -16.56 6.26 9.13
C LYS A 94 -16.66 5.41 10.40
N ARG A 95 -15.63 4.63 10.73
CA ARG A 95 -15.66 3.70 11.88
C ARG A 95 -15.16 4.29 13.20
N PHE A 96 -14.23 5.26 13.16
CA PHE A 96 -13.44 5.60 14.35
C PHE A 96 -13.27 7.11 14.62
N VAL A 97 -13.65 7.99 13.70
CA VAL A 97 -13.48 9.45 13.83
C VAL A 97 -14.85 10.11 13.76
N LYS A 98 -15.88 9.43 14.25
CA LYS A 98 -17.24 9.96 14.30
C LYS A 98 -17.26 11.26 15.11
#